data_AF-A0A0R1WJG7-F1
#
_entry.id   AF-A0A0R1WJG7-F1
#
_cell.length_a   1.000
_cell.length_b   1.000
_cell.length_c   1.000
_cell.angle_alpha   90.00
_cell.angle_beta   90.00
_cell.angle_gamma   90.00
#
_symmetry.space_group_name_H-M   'P 1'
#
loop_
_entity.id
_entity.type
_entity.pdbx_description
1 polymer ?
#
loop_
_entity_poly.entity_id
_entity_poly.type
_entity_poly.pdbx_seq_one_letter_code
_entity_poly.pdbx_strand_id
1 'polypeptide(L)' 'MGETKMFSLRESENFVEYCEFYSIEEKEVLEDSKIAEYIKKNQFNLEALIAGYSSMAELNQELCDELWGCECKQIDPQEN' A
#
# COMPACT_ATOMS: atom_id res chain seq x y z
N MET A 1 32.48 -14.18 -10.76
CA MET A 1 31.65 -14.01 -9.54
C MET A 1 31.06 -12.61 -9.62
N GLY A 2 29.77 -12.51 -9.98
CA GLY A 2 29.10 -11.22 -10.10
C GLY A 2 28.70 -10.76 -8.69
N GLU A 3 29.11 -9.56 -8.33
CA GLU A 3 28.62 -8.88 -7.13
C GLU A 3 27.13 -8.62 -7.33
N THR A 4 26.27 -9.36 -6.63
CA THR A 4 24.85 -9.04 -6.57
C THR A 4 24.73 -7.68 -5.91
N LYS A 5 24.48 -6.62 -6.70
CA LYS A 5 24.17 -5.29 -6.17
C LYS A 5 23.06 -5.46 -5.13
N MET A 6 23.37 -5.19 -3.87
CA MET A 6 22.41 -5.25 -2.80
C MET A 6 21.46 -4.06 -2.96
N PHE A 7 20.37 -4.26 -3.70
CA PHE A 7 19.32 -3.25 -3.88
C PHE A 7 18.85 -2.78 -2.50
N SER A 8 18.94 -1.47 -2.27
CA SER A 8 18.49 -0.84 -1.03
C SER A 8 16.98 -0.69 -1.09
N LEU A 9 16.26 -1.01 -0.01
CA LEU A 9 14.81 -0.79 0.06
C LEU A 9 14.43 0.67 -0.23
N ARG A 10 15.30 1.60 0.16
CA ARG A 10 15.13 3.04 -0.07
C ARG A 10 15.13 3.43 -1.56
N GLU A 11 15.73 2.61 -2.42
CA GLU A 11 15.76 2.84 -3.87
C GLU A 11 14.50 2.28 -4.56
N SER A 12 13.62 1.61 -3.81
CA SER A 12 12.33 1.15 -4.34
C SER A 12 11.39 2.33 -4.57
N GLU A 13 10.72 2.35 -5.71
CA GLU A 13 9.68 3.34 -6.02
C GLU A 13 8.53 3.27 -5.02
N ASN A 14 8.27 2.08 -4.46
CA ASN A 14 7.19 1.82 -3.51
C ASN A 14 7.65 1.83 -2.03
N PHE A 15 8.80 2.45 -1.73
CA PHE A 15 9.37 2.42 -0.37
C PHE A 15 8.42 2.99 0.69
N VAL A 16 7.69 4.06 0.35
CA VAL A 16 6.73 4.72 1.24
C VAL A 16 5.57 3.79 1.56
N GLU A 17 5.04 3.12 0.54
CA GLU A 17 3.92 2.18 0.62
C GLU A 17 4.27 0.98 1.51
N TYR A 18 5.54 0.53 1.49
CA TYR A 18 5.99 -0.51 2.42
C TYR A 18 5.95 -0.03 3.87
N CYS A 19 6.39 1.21 4.11
CA CYS A 19 6.40 1.82 5.45
C CYS A 19 4.97 2.00 5.97
N GLU A 20 4.07 2.50 5.11
CA GLU A 20 2.64 2.66 5.42
C GLU A 20 1.98 1.32 5.72
N PHE A 21 2.23 0.28 4.91
CA PHE A 21 1.64 -1.04 5.10
C PHE A 21 1.95 -1.63 6.48
N TYR A 22 3.17 -1.45 6.98
CA TYR A 22 3.56 -1.92 8.32
C TYR A 22 3.33 -0.89 9.43
N SER A 23 2.88 0.33 9.10
CA SER A 23 2.75 1.44 10.05
C SER A 23 4.06 1.75 10.79
N ILE A 24 5.17 1.79 10.05
CA ILE A 24 6.53 2.03 10.56
C ILE A 24 7.08 3.31 9.91
N GLU A 25 7.82 4.14 10.65
CA GLU A 25 8.45 5.32 10.07
C GLU A 25 9.64 4.95 9.15
N GLU A 26 9.84 5.70 8.07
CA GLU A 26 10.99 5.49 7.16
C GLU A 26 12.33 5.43 7.93
N LYS A 27 12.47 6.29 8.94
CA LYS A 27 13.67 6.36 9.78
C LYS A 27 13.94 5.04 10.50
N GLU A 28 12.90 4.40 11.04
CA GLU A 28 13.03 3.11 11.74
C GLU A 28 13.48 2.01 10.77
N VAL A 29 12.98 2.02 9.53
CA VAL A 29 13.43 1.08 8.48
C VAL A 29 14.90 1.29 8.12
N LEU A 30 15.37 2.53 8.11
CA LEU A 30 16.76 2.87 7.78
C LEU A 30 17.75 2.61 8.92
N GLU A 31 17.28 2.68 10.18
CA GLU A 31 18.12 2.54 11.38
C GLU A 31 18.11 1.12 11.97
N ASP A 32 17.06 0.32 11.74
CA ASP A 32 16.98 -1.08 12.20
C ASP A 32 17.08 -2.07 11.02
N SER A 33 18.21 -2.77 10.95
CA SER A 33 18.47 -3.77 9.91
C SER A 33 17.49 -4.94 9.93
N LYS A 34 16.90 -5.29 11.07
CA LYS A 34 15.91 -6.38 11.16
C LYS A 34 14.59 -5.99 10.52
N ILE A 35 14.18 -4.74 10.68
CA ILE A 35 12.98 -4.20 10.02
C ILE A 35 13.23 -4.17 8.51
N ALA A 36 14.37 -3.65 8.06
CA ALA A 36 14.74 -3.65 6.65
C ALA A 36 14.78 -5.07 6.05
N GLU A 37 15.38 -6.05 6.73
CA GLU A 37 15.41 -7.43 6.27
C GLU A 37 14.02 -8.06 6.20
N TYR A 38 13.16 -7.76 7.18
CA TYR A 38 11.79 -8.25 7.19
C TYR A 38 10.96 -7.70 6.02
N ILE A 39 11.05 -6.39 5.76
CA ILE A 39 10.38 -5.76 4.61
C ILE A 39 10.92 -6.36 3.32
N LYS A 40 12.24 -6.48 3.19
CA LYS A 40 12.89 -7.05 1.99
C LYS A 40 12.46 -8.48 1.72
N LYS A 41 12.31 -9.30 2.76
CA LYS A 41 11.81 -10.69 2.63
C LYS A 41 10.38 -10.75 2.10
N ASN A 42 9.56 -9.75 2.39
CA ASN A 42 8.15 -9.68 1.97
C ASN A 42 7.93 -8.79 0.72
N GLN A 43 8.98 -8.14 0.21
CA GLN A 43 8.90 -7.15 -0.86
C GLN A 43 8.13 -7.65 -2.08
N PHE A 44 8.37 -8.89 -2.52
CA PHE A 44 7.64 -9.46 -3.66
C PHE A 44 6.13 -9.49 -3.46
N ASN A 45 5.66 -9.82 -2.26
CA ASN A 45 4.24 -9.85 -1.94
C ASN A 45 3.64 -8.44 -1.86
N LEU A 46 4.40 -7.48 -1.33
CA LEU A 46 3.99 -6.08 -1.28
C LEU A 46 3.86 -5.48 -2.68
N GLU A 47 4.84 -5.72 -3.55
CA GLU A 47 4.79 -5.34 -4.96
C GLU A 47 3.58 -5.92 -5.69
N ALA A 48 3.29 -7.21 -5.47
CA ALA A 48 2.12 -7.85 -6.05
C ALA A 48 0.81 -7.23 -5.54
N LEU A 49 0.75 -6.84 -4.26
CA LEU A 49 -0.40 -6.17 -3.67
C LEU A 49 -0.62 -4.78 -4.29
N ILE A 50 0.45 -3.98 -4.38
CA ILE A 50 0.42 -2.63 -4.96
C ILE A 50 0.01 -2.69 -6.43
N ALA A 51 0.60 -3.60 -7.21
CA ALA A 51 0.25 -3.80 -8.60
C ALA A 51 -1.22 -4.23 -8.77
N GLY A 52 -1.70 -5.13 -7.90
CA GLY A 52 -3.09 -5.58 -7.88
C GLY A 52 -4.06 -4.43 -7.66
N TYR A 53 -3.86 -3.63 -6.63
CA TYR A 53 -4.71 -2.46 -6.36
C TYR A 53 -4.61 -1.40 -7.46
N SER A 54 -3.41 -1.14 -7.97
CA SER A 54 -3.20 -0.18 -9.06
C SER A 54 -3.93 -0.60 -10.33
N SER A 55 -3.89 -1.89 -10.69
CA SER A 55 -4.57 -2.41 -11.87
C SER A 55 -6.09 -2.30 -11.81
N MET A 56 -6.66 -2.32 -10.60
CA MET A 56 -8.10 -2.22 -10.36
C MET A 56 -8.54 -0.82 -9.94
N ALA A 57 -7.63 0.15 -9.87
CA ALA A 57 -7.92 1.48 -9.33
C ALA A 57 -9.04 2.18 -10.12
N GLU A 58 -9.01 2.11 -11.45
CA GLU A 58 -10.03 2.69 -12.33
C GLU A 58 -11.40 2.02 -12.12
N LEU A 59 -11.45 0.69 -12.10
CA LEU A 59 -12.69 -0.06 -11.84
C LEU A 59 -13.26 0.21 -10.45
N ASN A 60 -12.40 0.27 -9.43
CA ASN A 60 -12.81 0.57 -8.07
C ASN A 60 -13.35 2.01 -7.97
N GLN A 61 -12.76 2.95 -8.71
CA GLN A 61 -13.25 4.32 -8.78
C GLN A 61 -14.61 4.40 -9.47
N GLU A 62 -14.79 3.72 -10.60
CA GLU A 62 -16.08 3.64 -11.31
C GLU A 62 -17.19 3.07 -10.41
N LEU A 63 -16.92 1.98 -9.69
CA LEU A 63 -17.88 1.40 -8.73
C LEU A 63 -18.22 2.36 -7.59
N CYS A 64 -17.22 3.07 -7.05
CA CYS A 64 -17.45 4.07 -6.02
C CYS A 64 -18.33 5.22 -6.54
N ASP A 65 -18.08 5.71 -7.75
CA ASP A 65 -18.84 6.80 -8.36
C ASP A 65 -20.30 6.38 -8.64
N GLU A 66 -20.52 5.15 -9.13
CA GLU A 66 -21.85 4.61 -9.38
C GLU A 66 -22.66 4.37 -8.09
N LEU A 67 -21.99 3.96 -7.01
CA LEU A 67 -22.64 3.60 -5.74
C LEU A 67 -22.66 4.74 -4.72
N TRP A 68 -21.99 5.87 -4.99
CA TRP A 68 -21.95 7.05 -4.12
C TRP A 68 -23.35 7.54 -3.72
N GLY A 69 -24.33 7.46 -4.63
CA GLY A 69 -25.72 7.85 -4.39
C GLY A 69 -26.56 6.87 -3.57
N CYS A 70 -26.05 5.67 -3.29
CA CYS A 70 -26.75 4.63 -2.52
C CYS A 70 -26.45 4.71 -1.01
N GLU A 71 -25.25 5.15 -0.61
CA GLU A 71 -24.89 5.28 0.82
C GLU A 71 -25.55 6.50 1.49
N CYS A 72 -25.82 7.57 0.74
CA CYS A 72 -26.47 8.77 1.28
C CYS A 72 -27.99 8.61 1.54
N LYS A 73 -28.62 7.51 1.13
CA LYS A 73 -30.06 7.28 1.30
C LYS A 73 -30.43 6.56 2.61
N GLN A 74 -29.46 6.21 3.45
CA GLN A 74 -29.73 5.51 4.72
C GLN A 74 -29.90 6.43 5.94
N ILE A 75 -29.97 7.75 5.74
CA ILE A 75 -30.36 8.68 6.79
C ILE A 75 -31.62 9.40 6.32
N ASP A 76 -32.78 8.77 6.52
CA ASP A 76 -34.07 9.46 6.48
C ASP A 76 -34.21 10.21 7.83
N PRO A 77 -34.14 11.55 7.87
CA PRO A 77 -34.24 12.29 9.11
C PRO A 77 -35.69 12.73 9.35
N GLN A 78 -36.67 11.81 9.35
CA GLN A 78 -38.03 12.11 9.85
C GLN A 78 -38.75 10.84 10.34
N GLU A 79 -38.74 10.59 11.64
CA GLU A 79 -40.00 10.27 12.33
C GLU A 79 -40.05 11.09 13.62
N ASN A 80 -41.13 11.88 13.73
CA ASN A 80 -41.54 12.61 14.91
C ASN A 80 -42.05 11.65 15.98
#